data_AF-A0A3N5ZR75-F1
#
_entry.id   AF-A0A3N5ZR75-F1
#
_cell.length_a   1.000
_cell.length_b   1.000
_cell.length_c   1.000
_cell.angle_alpha   90.00
_cell.angle_beta   90.00
_cell.angle_gamma   90.00
#
_symmetry.space_group_name_H-M   'P 1'
#
loop_
_entity.id
_entity.type
_entity.pdbx_description
1 polymer ?
#
loop_
_entity_poly.entity_id
_entity_poly.type
_entity_poly.pdbx_seq_one_letter_code
_entity_poly.pdbx_strand_id
1 'polypeptide(L)' 'GVNHSLLLDFTEPNATIYVYKNTKKLKTLKASSKGTARGTIQTYKKGTEILIYVKDKAGNKSKVKKVKVQ' A
#
# COMPACT_ATOMS: atom_id res chain seq x y z
N GLY A 1 16.14 9.82 -9.78
CA GLY A 1 15.16 10.38 -8.82
C GLY A 1 14.89 9.35 -7.75
N VAL A 2 15.11 9.68 -6.48
CA VAL A 2 14.91 8.77 -5.35
C VAL A 2 13.42 8.41 -5.20
N ASN A 3 13.13 7.14 -4.94
CA ASN A 3 11.79 6.61 -4.66
C ASN A 3 11.75 6.06 -3.23
N HIS A 4 10.58 6.11 -2.58
CA HIS A 4 10.34 5.47 -1.29
C HIS A 4 9.88 4.02 -1.48
N SER A 5 10.51 3.10 -0.76
CA SER A 5 10.14 1.68 -0.75
C SER A 5 8.94 1.43 0.16
N LEU A 6 8.00 0.63 -0.33
CA LEU A 6 6.87 0.09 0.42
C LEU A 6 7.12 -1.40 0.63
N LEU A 7 7.24 -1.82 1.89
CA LEU A 7 7.24 -3.22 2.29
C LEU A 7 5.97 -3.46 3.11
N LEU A 8 5.13 -4.39 2.66
CA LEU A 8 3.84 -4.71 3.28
C LEU A 8 3.76 -6.23 3.46
N ASP A 9 3.33 -6.67 4.65
CA ASP A 9 3.35 -8.06 5.09
C ASP A 9 2.10 -8.44 5.91
N PHE A 10 1.04 -7.65 5.84
CA PHE A 10 -0.13 -7.74 6.72
C PHE A 10 -1.43 -8.11 6.00
N THR A 11 -1.37 -8.64 4.78
CA THR A 11 -2.57 -8.88 3.95
C THR A 11 -2.75 -10.34 3.60
N GLU A 12 -3.99 -10.72 3.28
CA GLU A 12 -4.30 -12.04 2.74
C GLU A 12 -3.51 -12.33 1.44
N PRO A 13 -3.17 -13.61 1.20
CA PRO A 13 -2.59 -14.05 -0.05
C PRO A 13 -3.38 -13.57 -1.27
N ASN A 14 -2.67 -13.08 -2.28
CA ASN A 14 -3.27 -12.62 -3.53
C ASN A 14 -4.29 -11.47 -3.40
N ALA A 15 -4.37 -10.77 -2.28
CA ALA A 15 -5.19 -9.57 -2.15
C ALA A 15 -4.66 -8.43 -3.05
N THR A 16 -5.56 -7.55 -3.47
CA THR A 16 -5.20 -6.32 -4.20
C THR A 16 -5.00 -5.18 -3.22
N ILE A 17 -3.83 -4.56 -3.24
CA ILE A 17 -3.42 -3.50 -2.32
C ILE A 17 -3.51 -2.16 -3.03
N TYR A 18 -4.08 -1.19 -2.34
CA TYR A 18 -4.35 0.15 -2.84
C TYR A 18 -3.61 1.18 -2.01
N VAL A 19 -2.73 1.95 -2.65
CA VAL A 19 -1.87 2.94 -2.00
C VAL A 19 -2.26 4.35 -2.45
N TYR A 20 -2.50 5.23 -1.50
CA TYR A 20 -3.02 6.58 -1.72
C TYR A 20 -2.22 7.62 -0.92
N LYS A 21 -2.19 8.86 -1.43
CA LYS A 21 -1.91 10.06 -0.65
C LYS A 21 -3.16 10.92 -0.68
N ASN A 22 -3.77 11.15 0.47
CA ASN A 22 -5.11 11.73 0.56
C ASN A 22 -6.08 10.95 -0.35
N THR A 23 -6.70 11.62 -1.33
CA THR A 23 -7.62 11.01 -2.30
C THR A 23 -6.94 10.55 -3.59
N LYS A 24 -5.66 10.86 -3.81
CA LYS A 24 -4.92 10.50 -5.02
C LYS A 24 -4.36 9.08 -4.90
N LYS A 25 -4.81 8.19 -5.79
CA LYS A 25 -4.22 6.85 -5.95
C LYS A 25 -2.80 6.98 -6.46
N LEU A 26 -1.85 6.42 -5.73
CA LEU A 26 -0.45 6.38 -6.11
C LEU A 26 -0.10 5.09 -6.84
N LYS A 27 -0.60 3.96 -6.33
CA LYS A 27 -0.23 2.64 -6.83
C LYS A 27 -1.26 1.59 -6.47
N THR A 28 -1.34 0.57 -7.32
CA THR A 28 -1.96 -0.71 -7.00
C THR A 28 -0.86 -1.77 -6.96
N LEU A 29 -0.86 -2.64 -5.95
CA LEU A 29 0.04 -3.79 -5.85
C LEU A 29 -0.79 -5.07 -5.70
N LYS A 30 -0.17 -6.20 -6.00
CA LYS A 30 -0.74 -7.52 -5.71
C LYS A 30 0.07 -8.18 -4.60
N ALA A 31 -0.61 -8.69 -3.58
CA ALA A 31 0.04 -9.51 -2.57
C ALA A 31 0.49 -10.84 -3.20
N SER A 32 1.63 -11.35 -2.76
CA SER A 32 2.09 -12.69 -3.08
C SER A 32 1.19 -13.75 -2.46
N SER A 33 1.46 -15.02 -2.78
CA SER A 33 0.83 -16.17 -2.11
C SER A 33 1.15 -16.25 -0.61
N LYS A 34 2.11 -15.47 -0.11
CA LYS A 34 2.47 -15.35 1.31
C LYS A 34 1.89 -14.10 1.98
N GLY A 35 1.03 -13.34 1.29
CA GLY A 35 0.44 -12.12 1.86
C GLY A 35 1.38 -10.92 1.91
N THR A 36 2.50 -10.97 1.19
CA THR A 36 3.51 -9.91 1.16
C THR A 36 3.50 -9.15 -0.17
N ALA A 37 3.81 -7.86 -0.15
CA ALA A 37 3.99 -7.06 -1.35
C ALA A 37 5.14 -6.08 -1.20
N ARG A 38 5.77 -5.78 -2.34
CA ARG A 38 6.81 -4.76 -2.44
C ARG A 38 6.47 -3.81 -3.57
N GLY A 39 6.77 -2.53 -3.36
CA GLY A 39 6.58 -1.51 -4.38
C GLY A 39 7.38 -0.27 -4.06
N THR A 40 7.36 0.65 -5.00
CA THR A 40 7.98 1.96 -4.87
C THR A 40 6.96 3.04 -5.24
N ILE A 41 7.05 4.18 -4.55
CA ILE A 41 6.33 5.41 -4.87
C ILE A 41 7.32 6.57 -4.95
N GLN A 42 6.93 7.65 -5.61
CA GLN A 42 7.71 8.88 -5.61
C GLN A 42 8.05 9.35 -4.18
N THR A 43 9.15 10.08 -4.03
CA THR A 43 9.54 10.64 -2.74
C THR A 43 8.52 11.69 -2.25
N TYR A 44 8.24 11.66 -0.95
CA TYR A 44 7.46 12.68 -0.23
C TYR A 44 8.23 13.15 0.99
N LYS A 45 7.83 14.32 1.52
CA LYS A 45 8.39 14.87 2.76
C LYS A 45 8.15 13.90 3.93
N LYS A 46 9.13 13.80 4.84
CA LYS A 46 8.99 13.06 6.11
C LYS A 46 7.71 13.47 6.85
N GLY A 47 7.03 12.50 7.43
CA GLY A 47 5.75 12.69 8.12
C GLY A 47 4.52 12.71 7.21
N THR A 48 4.70 12.73 5.87
CA THR A 48 3.58 12.60 4.93
C THR A 48 2.83 11.30 5.20
N GLU A 49 1.52 11.39 5.34
CA GLU A 49 0.65 10.22 5.53
C GLU A 49 0.33 9.55 4.18
N ILE A 50 0.59 8.24 4.14
CA ILE A 50 0.24 7.32 3.06
C ILE A 50 -0.88 6.42 3.57
N LEU A 51 -1.97 6.35 2.80
CA LEU A 51 -3.15 5.57 3.11
C LEU A 51 -3.10 4.26 2.33
N ILE A 52 -3.30 3.15 3.02
CA ILE A 52 -3.26 1.83 2.42
C ILE A 52 -4.52 1.07 2.83
N TYR A 53 -5.19 0.46 1.86
CA TYR A 53 -6.22 -0.54 2.15
C TYR A 53 -6.06 -1.71 1.19
N VAL A 54 -6.64 -2.85 1.54
CA VAL A 54 -6.62 -4.05 0.70
C VAL A 54 -8.04 -4.46 0.35
N LYS A 55 -8.18 -5.10 -0.81
CA LYS A 55 -9.39 -5.83 -1.19
C LYS A 55 -9.04 -7.29 -1.41
N ASP A 56 -9.82 -8.17 -0.81
CA ASP A 56 -9.75 -9.61 -1.07
C ASP A 56 -10.27 -9.94 -2.49
N LYS A 57 -10.28 -11.22 -2.85
CA LYS A 57 -10.78 -11.67 -4.16
C LYS A 57 -12.30 -11.48 -4.30
N ALA A 58 -13.04 -11.50 -3.21
CA ALA A 58 -14.50 -11.28 -3.18
C ALA A 58 -14.88 -9.80 -3.24
N GLY A 59 -13.92 -8.89 -3.07
CA GLY A 59 -14.11 -7.44 -3.11
C GLY A 59 -14.27 -6.78 -1.74
N ASN A 60 -14.18 -7.52 -0.64
CA ASN A 60 -14.28 -6.96 0.71
C ASN A 60 -13.08 -6.06 1.00
N LYS A 61 -13.34 -4.87 1.55
CA LYS A 61 -12.33 -3.85 1.80
C LYS A 61 -11.92 -3.84 3.27
N SER A 62 -10.62 -3.84 3.53
CA SER A 62 -10.09 -3.67 4.89
C SER A 62 -10.30 -2.26 5.45
N LYS A 63 -10.08 -2.12 6.76
CA LYS A 63 -9.80 -0.80 7.35
C LYS A 63 -8.57 -0.17 6.70
N VAL A 64 -8.53 1.16 6.68
CA VAL A 64 -7.38 1.91 6.14
C VAL A 64 -6.24 1.90 7.14
N LYS A 65 -5.06 1.45 6.71
CA LYS A 65 -3.80 1.57 7.43
C LYS A 65 -3.11 2.88 7.02
N LYS A 66 -2.62 3.63 8.01
CA LYS A 66 -1.88 4.88 7.82
C LYS A 66 -0.40 4.62 8.05
N VAL A 67 0.43 5.01 7.09
CA VAL A 67 1.89 4.89 7.17
C VAL A 67 2.49 6.26 6.97
N LYS A 68 3.38 6.68 7.88
CA LYS A 68 4.12 7.93 7.73
C LYS A 68 5.45 7.68 7.04
N VAL A 69 5.73 8.49 6.02
CA VAL A 69 7.04 8.54 5.38
C VAL A 69 8.11 8.88 6.41
N GLN A 70 9.19 8.09 6.47
CA GLN A 70 10.30 8.27 7.40
C GLN A 70 11.42 9.12 6.80
#